data_AF-A0A2D8RDJ8-F1
#
_entry.id   AF-A0A2D8RDJ8-F1
#
_cell.length_a   1.000
_cell.length_b   1.000
_cell.length_c   1.000
_cell.angle_alpha   90.00
_cell.angle_beta   90.00
_cell.angle_gamma   90.00
#
_symmetry.space_group_name_H-M   'P 1'
#
loop_
_entity.id
_entity.type
_entity.pdbx_description
1 polymer ?
#
loop_
_entity_poly.entity_id
_entity_poly.type
_entity_poly.pdbx_seq_one_letter_code
_entity_poly.pdbx_strand_id
1 'polypeptide(L)'
;MKYLNILSMSLLLGACGEGQIEEFAFRKAMELTLVDLCGDEDKECIAAVESQTGVCMKKSNWRKYVASEDDQAELNRFTTEFYSCIVDKDGNSYFVHDEE
;
A
#
# COMPACT_ATOMS: atom_id res chain seq x y z
N MET A 1 -35.86 5.57 38.63
CA MET A 1 -35.16 6.22 37.51
C MET A 1 -33.68 5.90 37.61
N LYS A 2 -33.16 4.90 36.87
CA LYS A 2 -31.75 4.53 36.99
C LYS A 2 -31.19 3.71 35.81
N TYR A 3 -31.64 3.91 34.56
CA TYR A 3 -31.10 3.18 33.41
C TYR A 3 -31.04 3.99 32.10
N LEU A 4 -30.97 5.32 32.19
CA LEU A 4 -31.03 6.21 31.01
C LEU A 4 -29.69 6.89 30.68
N ASN A 5 -28.56 6.23 30.90
CA ASN A 5 -27.23 6.83 30.63
C ASN A 5 -26.14 5.82 30.18
N ILE A 6 -26.52 4.63 29.70
CA ILE A 6 -25.56 3.61 29.22
C ILE A 6 -25.94 3.16 27.80
N LEU A 7 -26.33 4.09 26.92
CA LEU A 7 -26.63 3.77 25.52
C LEU A 7 -25.84 4.62 24.51
N SER A 8 -25.09 5.62 24.96
CA SER A 8 -24.41 6.57 24.06
C SER A 8 -22.90 6.33 23.88
N MET A 9 -22.34 5.30 24.51
CA MET A 9 -20.88 5.05 24.48
C MET A 9 -20.47 3.90 23.53
N SER A 10 -21.44 3.23 22.91
CA SER A 10 -21.20 2.08 22.01
C SER A 10 -21.07 2.46 20.53
N LEU A 11 -21.33 3.73 20.16
CA LEU A 11 -21.31 4.20 18.76
C LEU A 11 -19.96 4.76 18.29
N LEU A 12 -18.93 4.78 19.13
CA LEU A 12 -17.60 5.31 18.76
C LEU A 12 -16.60 4.25 18.26
N LEU A 13 -16.99 2.97 18.17
CA LEU A 13 -16.10 1.88 17.73
C LEU A 13 -16.31 1.45 16.27
N GLY A 14 -17.19 2.10 15.51
CA GLY A 14 -17.67 1.61 14.20
C GLY A 14 -17.18 2.37 12.97
N ALA A 15 -16.05 3.08 13.01
CA ALA A 15 -15.60 3.92 11.89
C ALA A 15 -14.17 3.66 11.40
N CYS A 16 -13.61 2.46 11.67
CA CYS A 16 -12.59 1.93 10.77
C CYS A 16 -13.32 1.47 9.50
N GLY A 17 -13.53 2.40 8.57
CA GLY A 17 -14.27 2.11 7.33
C GLY A 17 -13.57 1.02 6.52
N GLU A 18 -14.34 0.19 5.81
CA GLU A 18 -13.83 -0.92 4.99
C GLU A 18 -12.65 -0.50 4.09
N GLY A 19 -12.70 0.71 3.52
CA GLY A 19 -11.62 1.25 2.71
C GLY A 19 -10.28 1.46 3.44
N GLN A 20 -10.27 1.62 4.76
CA GLN A 20 -9.03 1.71 5.56
C GLN A 20 -8.41 0.33 5.78
N ILE A 21 -9.24 -0.71 5.93
CA ILE A 21 -8.78 -2.10 6.07
C ILE A 21 -8.18 -2.58 4.75
N GLU A 22 -8.87 -2.31 3.65
CA GLU A 22 -8.40 -2.63 2.29
C GLU A 22 -7.07 -1.92 1.99
N GLU A 23 -6.96 -0.62 2.28
CA GLU A 23 -5.72 0.15 2.12
C GLU A 23 -4.57 -0.45 2.94
N PHE A 24 -4.85 -0.84 4.18
CA PHE A 24 -3.85 -1.44 5.05
C PHE A 24 -3.38 -2.80 4.54
N ALA A 25 -4.32 -3.67 4.13
CA ALA A 25 -4.03 -5.01 3.64
C ALA A 25 -3.21 -4.94 2.34
N PHE A 26 -3.64 -4.12 1.38
CA PHE A 26 -2.93 -3.93 0.12
C PHE A 26 -1.50 -3.41 0.38
N ARG A 27 -1.38 -2.35 1.18
CA ARG A 27 -0.06 -1.80 1.53
C ARG A 27 0.85 -2.84 2.16
N LYS A 28 0.34 -3.60 3.14
CA LYS A 28 1.15 -4.61 3.85
C LYS A 28 1.54 -5.78 2.96
N ALA A 29 0.67 -6.20 2.05
CA ALA A 29 1.01 -7.22 1.07
C ALA A 29 2.16 -6.75 0.17
N MET A 30 2.10 -5.52 -0.34
CA MET A 30 3.18 -4.94 -1.16
C MET A 30 4.48 -4.78 -0.37
N GLU A 31 4.42 -4.25 0.85
CA GLU A 31 5.60 -4.10 1.72
C GLU A 31 6.30 -5.45 1.96
N LEU A 32 5.55 -6.51 2.29
CA LEU A 32 6.12 -7.84 2.53
C LEU A 32 6.81 -8.41 1.30
N THR A 33 6.14 -8.35 0.13
CA THR A 33 6.72 -8.85 -1.13
C THR A 33 7.97 -8.08 -1.51
N LEU A 34 7.97 -6.76 -1.36
CA LEU A 34 9.11 -5.94 -1.73
C LEU A 34 10.29 -6.09 -0.77
N VAL A 35 10.04 -6.22 0.53
CA VAL A 35 11.08 -6.52 1.53
C VAL A 35 11.73 -7.88 1.22
N ASP A 36 10.94 -8.89 0.86
CA ASP A 36 11.47 -10.20 0.44
C ASP A 36 12.37 -10.07 -0.80
N LEU A 37 11.98 -9.24 -1.78
CA LEU A 37 12.79 -8.96 -2.98
C LEU A 37 14.08 -8.18 -2.68
N CYS A 38 14.09 -7.30 -1.67
CA CYS A 38 15.32 -6.63 -1.22
C CYS A 38 16.36 -7.64 -0.67
N GLY A 39 15.89 -8.76 -0.10
CA GLY A 39 16.70 -9.70 0.66
C GLY A 39 17.13 -9.13 2.03
N ASP A 40 17.58 -10.01 2.92
CA ASP A 40 17.84 -9.68 4.34
C ASP A 40 19.02 -8.71 4.56
N GLU A 41 19.91 -8.56 3.58
CA GLU A 41 21.16 -7.81 3.73
C GLU A 41 21.04 -6.35 3.27
N ASP A 42 20.11 -6.02 2.36
CA ASP A 42 19.94 -4.66 1.83
C ASP A 42 19.00 -3.81 2.71
N LYS A 43 19.58 -3.30 3.80
CA LYS A 43 18.87 -2.45 4.76
C LYS A 43 18.37 -1.14 4.17
N GLU A 44 19.02 -0.62 3.13
CA GLU A 44 18.61 0.63 2.49
C GLU A 44 17.36 0.40 1.64
N CYS A 45 17.32 -0.69 0.88
CA CYS A 45 16.13 -1.14 0.15
C CYS A 45 14.95 -1.39 1.10
N ILE A 46 15.16 -2.15 2.18
CA ILE A 46 14.10 -2.43 3.18
C ILE A 46 13.54 -1.12 3.76
N ALA A 47 14.43 -0.20 4.17
CA ALA A 47 14.01 1.08 4.73
C ALA A 47 13.26 1.95 3.69
N ALA A 48 13.67 1.91 2.42
CA ALA A 48 12.96 2.59 1.33
C ALA A 48 11.56 1.99 1.14
N VAL A 49 11.42 0.67 1.10
CA VAL A 49 10.13 -0.02 1.00
C VAL A 49 9.20 0.38 2.16
N GLU A 50 9.66 0.24 3.40
CA GLU A 50 8.85 0.53 4.59
C GLU A 50 8.40 2.00 4.66
N SER A 51 9.23 2.93 4.19
CA SER A 51 8.94 4.36 4.27
C SER A 51 8.16 4.89 3.06
N GLN A 52 8.35 4.33 1.86
CA GLN A 52 7.83 4.89 0.62
C GLN A 52 6.57 4.18 0.11
N THR A 53 6.35 2.90 0.44
CA THR A 53 5.25 2.08 -0.14
C THR A 53 3.89 2.75 -0.01
N GLY A 54 3.55 3.30 1.16
CA GLY A 54 2.27 3.95 1.39
C GLY A 54 2.03 5.19 0.51
N VAL A 55 3.08 5.99 0.25
CA VAL A 55 3.00 7.17 -0.62
C VAL A 55 2.95 6.74 -2.08
N CYS A 56 3.78 5.78 -2.48
CA CYS A 56 3.83 5.27 -3.84
C CYS A 56 2.53 4.59 -4.26
N MET A 57 1.92 3.81 -3.37
CA MET A 57 0.59 3.21 -3.55
C MET A 57 -0.49 4.27 -3.83
N LYS A 58 -0.48 5.39 -3.08
CA LYS A 58 -1.43 6.49 -3.31
C LYS A 58 -1.16 7.22 -4.61
N LYS A 59 0.12 7.51 -4.90
CA LYS A 59 0.54 8.19 -6.13
C LYS A 59 0.18 7.40 -7.40
N SER A 60 0.31 6.07 -7.34
CA SER A 60 0.00 5.15 -8.43
C SER A 60 -1.48 4.79 -8.53
N ASN A 61 -2.37 5.37 -7.71
CA ASN A 61 -3.81 5.09 -7.72
C ASN A 61 -4.17 3.61 -7.58
N TRP A 62 -3.69 2.98 -6.50
CA TRP A 62 -3.94 1.56 -6.20
C TRP A 62 -5.42 1.15 -6.22
N ARG A 63 -6.35 2.04 -5.85
CA ARG A 63 -7.79 1.72 -5.86
C ARG A 63 -8.30 1.47 -7.27
N LYS A 64 -7.79 2.22 -8.25
CA LYS A 64 -8.13 2.00 -9.66
C LYS A 64 -7.59 0.66 -10.13
N TYR A 65 -6.35 0.33 -9.75
CA TYR A 65 -5.75 -0.97 -10.04
C TYR A 65 -6.58 -2.13 -9.46
N VAL A 66 -6.91 -2.09 -8.17
CA VAL A 66 -7.72 -3.14 -7.52
C VAL A 66 -9.13 -3.26 -8.13
N ALA A 67 -9.71 -2.15 -8.60
CA ALA A 67 -11.02 -2.16 -9.24
C ALA A 67 -11.01 -2.65 -10.71
N SER A 68 -9.83 -2.88 -11.30
CA SER A 68 -9.64 -3.15 -12.73
C SER A 68 -8.94 -4.50 -12.97
N GLU A 69 -9.52 -5.58 -12.43
CA GLU A 69 -8.91 -6.93 -12.41
C GLU A 69 -8.48 -7.46 -13.81
N ASP A 70 -9.19 -7.08 -14.88
CA ASP A 70 -8.94 -7.57 -16.25
C ASP A 70 -8.29 -6.53 -17.19
N ASP A 71 -7.94 -5.34 -16.70
CA ASP A 71 -7.36 -4.28 -17.53
C ASP A 71 -5.83 -4.36 -17.51
N GLN A 72 -5.27 -5.03 -18.53
CA GLN A 72 -3.81 -5.15 -18.70
C GLN A 72 -3.11 -3.79 -18.80
N ALA A 73 -3.76 -2.77 -19.39
CA ALA A 73 -3.17 -1.45 -19.50
C ALA A 73 -3.09 -0.78 -18.13
N GLU A 74 -4.11 -0.97 -17.28
CA GLU A 74 -4.09 -0.51 -15.90
C GLU A 74 -3.08 -1.26 -15.04
N LEU A 75 -2.93 -2.58 -15.24
CA LEU A 75 -1.88 -3.36 -14.60
C LEU A 75 -0.49 -2.79 -14.93
N ASN A 76 -0.16 -2.64 -16.22
CA ASN A 76 1.15 -2.14 -16.65
C ASN A 76 1.38 -0.70 -16.16
N ARG A 77 0.35 0.15 -16.19
CA ARG A 77 0.42 1.51 -15.65
C ARG A 77 0.72 1.48 -14.15
N PHE A 78 -0.04 0.72 -13.39
CA PHE A 78 0.13 0.64 -11.93
C PHE A 78 1.51 0.10 -11.57
N THR A 79 1.94 -1.02 -12.15
CA THR A 79 3.25 -1.61 -11.84
C THR A 79 4.38 -0.66 -12.19
N THR A 80 4.35 -0.04 -13.37
CA THR A 80 5.36 0.94 -13.79
C THR A 80 5.43 2.12 -12.83
N GLU A 81 4.31 2.75 -12.52
CA GLU A 81 4.28 3.93 -11.63
C GLU A 81 4.63 3.59 -10.17
N PHE A 82 4.16 2.44 -9.69
CA PHE A 82 4.36 2.03 -8.29
C PHE A 82 5.81 1.63 -8.04
N TYR A 83 6.39 0.76 -8.87
CA TYR A 83 7.75 0.26 -8.67
C TYR A 83 8.79 1.36 -8.90
N SER A 84 8.64 2.18 -9.95
CA SER A 84 9.54 3.31 -10.21
C SER A 84 9.49 4.43 -9.16
N CYS A 85 8.47 4.43 -8.30
CA CYS A 85 8.34 5.40 -7.23
C CYS A 85 9.22 5.06 -6.01
N ILE A 86 9.61 3.80 -5.84
CA ILE A 86 10.41 3.35 -4.70
C ILE A 86 11.89 3.47 -5.07
N VAL A 87 12.53 4.53 -4.57
CA VAL A 87 13.86 4.95 -5.00
C VAL A 87 14.87 4.99 -3.87
N ASP A 88 16.14 4.86 -4.24
CA ASP A 88 17.29 5.10 -3.37
C ASP A 88 17.49 6.60 -3.08
N LYS A 89 18.52 6.91 -2.30
CA LYS A 89 18.90 8.29 -1.95
C LYS A 89 19.33 9.15 -3.15
N ASP A 90 19.72 8.52 -4.25
CA ASP A 90 20.20 9.15 -5.48
C ASP A 90 19.07 9.26 -6.53
N GLY A 91 17.86 8.74 -6.22
CA GLY A 91 16.68 8.79 -7.06
C GLY A 91 16.57 7.63 -8.05
N ASN A 92 17.40 6.59 -7.95
CA ASN A 92 17.30 5.40 -8.78
C ASN A 92 16.27 4.44 -8.20
N SER A 93 15.46 3.83 -9.07
CA SER A 93 14.48 2.83 -8.64
C SER A 93 15.17 1.56 -8.13
N TYR A 94 14.70 1.03 -7.00
CA TYR A 94 15.10 -0.31 -6.53
C TYR A 94 14.48 -1.41 -7.38
N PHE A 95 13.29 -1.16 -7.95
CA PHE A 95 12.52 -2.16 -8.67
C PHE A 95 12.26 -1.68 -10.09
N VAL A 96 12.63 -2.50 -11.07
CA VAL A 96 12.33 -2.27 -12.48
C VAL A 96 11.28 -3.28 -12.89
N HIS A 97 10.20 -2.82 -13.51
CA HIS A 97 9.24 -3.70 -14.14
C HIS A 97 9.73 -3.94 -15.57
N ASP A 98 10.35 -5.10 -15.81
CA ASP A 98 10.69 -5.54 -17.15
C ASP A 98 9.45 -6.23 -17.76
N GLU A 99 8.91 -5.65 -18.83
CA GLU A 99 7.91 -6.31 -19.67
C GLU A 99 8.63 -7.35 -20.56
N GLU A 100 8.78 -8.59 -20.07
CA GLU A 100 9.13 -9.74 -20.92
C GLU A 100 7.91 -10.36 -21.61
#